data_AF-Q2EU62-F1
#
_entry.id   AF-Q2EU62-F1
#
_cell.length_a   1.000
_cell.length_b   1.000
_cell.length_c   1.000
_cell.angle_alpha   90.00
_cell.angle_beta   90.00
_cell.angle_gamma   90.00
#
_symmetry.space_group_name_H-M   'P 1'
#
loop_
_entity.id
_entity.type
_entity.pdbx_description
1 polymer ?
#
loop_
_entity_poly.entity_id
_entity_poly.type
_entity_poly.pdbx_seq_one_letter_code
_entity_poly.pdbx_strand_id
1 'polypeptide(L)'
;ARNDGDSQFIRSNLQDAKWLIKSLESRNDTLLRVSRCIVEQQQAFFEQGEEYMKPMVLADIAQAVEMHESTISRVTTQKYLHSPRGIFELKYFFSSHVNTEGGGEASSTAIRALVKKLIAAENPAKPLSDSKLTSVLSEQGIMVARRTVAKYRESLSIPPS
;
A
#
# COMPACT_ATOMS: atom_id res chain seq x y z
N ALA A 1 14.11 -17.28 56.32
CA ALA A 1 13.70 -17.88 55.04
C ALA A 1 12.35 -17.32 54.54
N ARG A 2 12.20 -15.99 54.42
CA ARG A 2 10.91 -15.36 54.00
C ARG A 2 11.04 -14.29 52.90
N ASN A 3 12.22 -14.13 52.27
CA ASN A 3 12.49 -13.04 51.31
C ASN A 3 12.94 -13.48 49.91
N ASP A 4 13.29 -14.75 49.72
CA ASP A 4 13.83 -15.21 48.42
C ASP A 4 12.74 -15.32 47.35
N GLY A 5 11.54 -15.78 47.72
CA GLY A 5 10.40 -15.86 46.80
C GLY A 5 9.97 -14.49 46.26
N ASP A 6 9.79 -13.52 47.16
CA ASP A 6 9.39 -12.16 46.81
C ASP A 6 10.48 -11.45 45.97
N SER A 7 11.75 -11.63 46.33
CA SER A 7 12.89 -11.10 45.57
C SER A 7 12.98 -11.71 44.17
N GLN A 8 12.72 -13.02 44.04
CA GLN A 8 12.72 -13.71 42.75
C GLN A 8 11.53 -13.27 41.88
N PHE A 9 10.35 -13.09 42.47
CA PHE A 9 9.17 -12.56 41.78
C PHE A 9 9.41 -11.15 41.23
N ILE A 10 9.96 -10.24 42.03
CA ILE A 10 10.28 -8.87 41.59
C ILE A 10 11.32 -8.89 40.46
N ARG A 11 12.36 -9.74 40.57
CA ARG A 11 13.37 -9.89 39.52
C ARG A 11 12.78 -10.40 38.20
N SER A 12 11.87 -11.37 38.25
CA SER A 12 11.19 -11.89 37.06
C SER A 12 10.36 -10.80 36.38
N ASN A 13 9.50 -10.11 37.13
CA ASN A 13 8.68 -9.03 36.57
C ASN A 13 9.53 -7.89 36.00
N LEU A 14 10.66 -7.56 36.65
CA LEU A 14 11.59 -6.56 36.11
C LEU A 14 12.23 -7.02 34.81
N GLN A 15 12.55 -8.31 34.68
CA GLN A 15 13.10 -8.87 33.44
C GLN A 15 12.06 -8.85 32.32
N ASP A 16 10.81 -9.20 32.62
CA ASP A 16 9.69 -9.14 31.66
C ASP A 16 9.42 -7.69 31.22
N ALA A 17 9.45 -6.74 32.15
CA ALA A 17 9.30 -5.31 31.84
C ALA A 17 10.42 -4.81 30.91
N LYS A 18 11.68 -5.19 31.18
CA LYS A 18 12.81 -4.85 30.31
C LYS A 18 12.67 -5.46 28.92
N TRP A 19 12.21 -6.71 28.85
CA TRP A 19 11.96 -7.39 27.58
C TRP A 19 10.85 -6.71 26.79
N LEU A 20 9.77 -6.30 27.46
CA LEU A 20 8.66 -5.56 26.85
C LEU A 20 9.13 -4.22 26.25
N ILE A 21 9.94 -3.45 26.98
CA ILE A 21 10.50 -2.18 26.50
C ILE A 21 11.34 -2.42 25.24
N LYS A 22 12.26 -3.38 25.28
CA LYS A 22 13.10 -3.74 24.13
C LYS A 22 12.27 -4.21 22.92
N SER A 23 11.20 -4.97 23.17
CA SER A 23 10.27 -5.42 22.13
C SER A 23 9.53 -4.25 21.49
N LEU A 24 9.12 -3.25 22.28
CA LEU A 24 8.46 -2.05 21.80
C LEU A 24 9.40 -1.16 20.97
N GLU A 25 10.64 -0.99 21.42
CA GLU A 25 11.69 -0.30 20.66
C GLU A 25 11.94 -0.98 19.31
N SER A 26 12.11 -2.30 19.30
CA SER A 26 12.29 -3.10 18.08
C SER A 26 11.11 -2.96 17.11
N ARG A 27 9.88 -2.96 17.64
CA ARG A 27 8.67 -2.73 16.84
C ARG A 27 8.65 -1.34 16.21
N ASN A 28 9.04 -0.30 16.96
CA ASN A 28 9.09 1.07 16.46
C ASN A 28 10.17 1.24 15.39
N ASP A 29 11.36 0.66 15.60
CA ASP A 29 12.44 0.66 14.62
C ASP A 29 12.02 -0.04 13.32
N THR A 30 11.43 -1.23 13.44
CA THR A 30 10.90 -1.99 12.30
C THR A 30 9.87 -1.17 11.53
N LEU A 31 8.89 -0.58 12.22
CA LEU A 31 7.86 0.23 11.58
C LEU A 31 8.46 1.43 10.86
N LEU A 32 9.46 2.10 11.46
CA LEU A 32 10.13 3.24 10.87
C LEU A 32 10.93 2.85 9.61
N ARG A 33 11.70 1.76 9.67
CA ARG A 33 12.47 1.23 8.52
C ARG A 33 11.55 0.86 7.36
N VAL A 34 10.47 0.13 7.65
CA VAL A 34 9.47 -0.27 6.63
C VAL A 34 8.76 0.96 6.05
N SER A 35 8.35 1.92 6.89
CA SER A 35 7.68 3.13 6.42
C SER A 35 8.59 3.98 5.52
N ARG A 36 9.87 4.12 5.87
CA ARG A 36 10.85 4.83 5.04
C ARG A 36 10.99 4.18 3.68
N CYS A 37 11.18 2.86 3.63
CA CYS A 37 11.33 2.12 2.38
C CYS A 37 10.08 2.28 1.49
N ILE A 38 8.88 2.20 2.07
CA ILE A 38 7.62 2.45 1.34
C ILE A 38 7.59 3.86 0.75
N VAL A 39 7.93 4.89 1.54
CA VAL A 39 7.91 6.29 1.08
C VAL A 39 8.94 6.53 -0.02
N GLU A 40 10.14 5.97 0.10
CA GLU A 40 11.20 6.07 -0.90
C GLU A 40 10.77 5.46 -2.24
N GLN A 41 10.18 4.26 -2.22
CA GLN A 41 9.68 3.63 -3.44
C GLN A 41 8.48 4.39 -4.05
N GLN A 42 7.63 4.96 -3.20
CA GLN A 42 6.38 5.64 -3.61
C GLN A 42 6.51 7.16 -3.69
N GLN A 43 7.72 7.69 -3.85
CA GLN A 43 7.95 9.14 -3.92
C GLN A 43 7.05 9.83 -4.97
N ALA A 44 6.92 9.24 -6.16
CA ALA A 44 6.08 9.77 -7.23
C ALA A 44 4.59 9.87 -6.85
N PHE A 45 4.08 8.92 -6.06
CA PHE A 45 2.73 8.98 -5.50
C PHE A 45 2.56 10.17 -4.57
N PHE A 46 3.51 10.39 -3.66
CA PHE A 46 3.41 11.48 -2.68
C PHE A 46 3.56 12.85 -3.32
N GLU A 47 4.36 12.97 -4.38
CA GLU A 47 4.57 14.22 -5.11
C GLU A 47 3.43 14.52 -6.10
N GLN A 48 3.02 13.54 -6.91
CA GLN A 48 2.15 13.76 -8.07
C GLN A 48 0.74 13.21 -7.87
N GLY A 49 0.56 12.22 -7.00
CA GLY A 49 -0.73 11.66 -6.60
C GLY A 49 -0.93 10.20 -7.00
N GLU A 50 -2.17 9.72 -6.82
CA GLU A 50 -2.51 8.29 -6.93
C GLU A 50 -2.20 7.67 -8.30
N GLU A 51 -2.27 8.46 -9.37
CA GLU A 51 -1.97 8.05 -10.74
C GLU A 51 -0.50 7.61 -10.94
N TYR A 52 0.39 8.04 -10.06
CA TYR A 52 1.83 7.75 -10.13
C TYR A 52 2.27 6.70 -9.10
N MET A 53 1.32 5.97 -8.53
CA MET A 53 1.60 4.84 -7.66
C MET A 53 2.38 3.76 -8.41
N LYS A 54 3.59 3.46 -7.93
CA LYS A 54 4.40 2.37 -8.47
C LYS A 54 3.88 1.03 -7.93
N PRO A 55 3.89 -0.05 -8.72
CA PRO A 55 3.61 -1.35 -8.16
C PRO A 55 4.72 -1.73 -7.18
N MET A 56 4.32 -2.39 -6.10
CA MET A 56 5.21 -2.74 -5.00
C MET A 56 4.62 -3.93 -4.27
N VAL A 57 5.40 -5.00 -4.14
CA VAL A 57 4.98 -6.21 -3.42
C VAL A 57 5.68 -6.32 -2.06
N LEU A 58 5.12 -7.16 -1.18
CA LEU A 58 5.69 -7.37 0.16
C LEU A 58 7.13 -7.91 0.09
N ALA A 59 7.44 -8.72 -0.93
CA ALA A 59 8.75 -9.29 -1.17
C ALA A 59 9.84 -8.21 -1.36
N ASP A 60 9.54 -7.14 -2.11
CA ASP A 60 10.50 -6.06 -2.40
C ASP A 60 10.95 -5.37 -1.11
N ILE A 61 9.98 -5.06 -0.24
CA ILE A 61 10.25 -4.42 1.06
C ILE A 61 10.93 -5.41 2.00
N ALA A 62 10.47 -6.66 2.05
CA ALA A 62 11.06 -7.72 2.86
C ALA A 62 12.55 -7.91 2.56
N GLN A 63 12.92 -7.92 1.27
CA GLN A 63 14.31 -7.98 0.82
C GLN A 63 15.08 -6.71 1.22
N ALA A 64 14.52 -5.51 1.01
CA ALA A 64 15.19 -4.25 1.30
C ALA A 64 15.47 -4.04 2.80
N VAL A 65 14.60 -4.53 3.69
CA VAL A 65 14.79 -4.40 5.15
C VAL A 65 15.36 -5.66 5.82
N GLU A 66 15.68 -6.70 5.04
CA GLU A 66 16.19 -8.00 5.50
C GLU A 66 15.27 -8.68 6.53
N MET A 67 13.96 -8.73 6.23
CA MET A 67 12.94 -9.34 7.09
C MET A 67 12.05 -10.29 6.30
N HIS A 68 11.31 -11.14 7.01
CA HIS A 68 10.30 -11.99 6.36
C HIS A 68 9.07 -11.19 5.91
N GLU A 69 8.49 -11.56 4.76
CA GLU A 69 7.24 -10.97 4.25
C GLU A 69 6.09 -11.01 5.26
N SER A 70 6.01 -12.08 6.06
CA SER A 70 5.00 -12.22 7.13
C SER A 70 5.15 -11.13 8.20
N THR A 71 6.37 -10.69 8.49
CA THR A 71 6.65 -9.57 9.40
C THR A 71 6.23 -8.25 8.77
N ILE A 72 6.53 -8.03 7.47
CA ILE A 72 6.11 -6.83 6.75
C ILE A 72 4.58 -6.73 6.70
N SER A 73 3.91 -7.81 6.33
CA SER A 73 2.44 -7.87 6.27
C SER A 73 1.80 -7.54 7.62
N ARG A 74 2.36 -8.05 8.72
CA ARG A 74 1.88 -7.75 10.08
C ARG A 74 2.16 -6.31 10.49
N VAL A 75 3.36 -5.78 10.22
CA VAL A 75 3.73 -4.44 10.65
C VAL A 75 2.98 -3.35 9.87
N THR A 76 2.61 -3.59 8.62
CA THR A 76 1.89 -2.61 7.80
C THR A 76 0.37 -2.64 8.00
N THR A 77 -0.18 -3.75 8.50
CA THR A 77 -1.62 -3.88 8.76
C THR A 77 -2.05 -2.99 9.94
N GLN A 78 -3.12 -2.22 9.75
CA GLN A 78 -3.66 -1.26 10.71
C GLN A 78 -2.59 -0.29 11.25
N LYS A 79 -1.66 0.12 10.37
CA LYS A 79 -0.76 1.24 10.61
C LYS A 79 -0.99 2.28 9.55
N TYR A 80 -1.14 3.51 9.97
CA TYR A 80 -1.50 4.61 9.12
C TYR A 80 -0.36 5.61 9.07
N LEU A 81 -0.08 6.10 7.87
CA LEU A 81 0.88 7.12 7.57
C LEU A 81 0.13 8.42 7.27
N HIS A 82 0.49 9.46 7.99
CA HIS A 82 0.03 10.81 7.71
C HIS A 82 0.93 11.45 6.64
N SER A 83 0.33 11.95 5.57
CA SER A 83 1.03 12.63 4.48
C SER A 83 0.33 13.95 4.12
N PRO A 84 0.98 14.86 3.38
CA PRO A 84 0.32 16.07 2.87
C PRO A 84 -0.92 15.80 2.00
N ARG A 85 -1.04 14.60 1.44
CA ARG A 85 -2.18 14.18 0.61
C ARG A 85 -3.29 13.47 1.39
N GLY A 86 -3.12 13.29 2.71
CA GLY A 86 -4.06 12.60 3.58
C GLY A 86 -3.44 11.45 4.37
N ILE A 87 -4.30 10.68 5.01
CA ILE A 87 -3.92 9.55 5.87
C ILE A 87 -4.15 8.25 5.10
N PHE A 88 -3.11 7.44 4.97
CA PHE A 88 -3.14 6.17 4.25
C PHE A 88 -2.71 5.02 5.14
N GLU A 89 -3.39 3.88 5.06
CA GLU A 89 -2.84 2.65 5.65
C GLU A 89 -1.56 2.26 4.90
N LEU A 90 -0.49 1.85 5.59
CA LEU A 90 0.74 1.41 4.94
C LEU A 90 0.48 0.25 3.95
N LYS A 91 -0.53 -0.57 4.24
CA LYS A 91 -0.92 -1.68 3.38
C LYS A 91 -1.46 -1.25 2.01
N TYR A 92 -1.98 -0.03 1.88
CA TYR A 92 -2.54 0.51 0.63
C TYR A 92 -1.52 0.61 -0.50
N PHE A 93 -0.24 0.82 -0.15
CA PHE A 93 0.84 0.96 -1.12
C PHE A 93 1.24 -0.37 -1.79
N PHE A 94 0.85 -1.52 -1.21
CA PHE A 94 1.13 -2.81 -1.82
C PHE A 94 0.07 -3.12 -2.87
N SER A 95 0.52 -3.23 -4.11
CA SER A 95 -0.37 -3.40 -5.26
C SER A 95 0.23 -4.37 -6.26
N SER A 96 -0.64 -5.10 -6.96
CA SER A 96 -0.22 -5.99 -8.03
C SER A 96 0.24 -5.21 -9.26
N HIS A 97 1.28 -5.72 -9.91
CA HIS A 97 1.78 -5.27 -11.20
C HIS A 97 0.73 -5.47 -12.30
N VAL A 98 0.65 -4.51 -13.23
CA VAL A 98 -0.08 -4.61 -14.48
C VAL A 98 0.87 -4.21 -15.62
N ASN A 99 0.96 -5.08 -16.63
CA ASN A 99 1.90 -4.93 -17.73
C ASN A 99 1.52 -3.75 -18.64
N THR A 100 2.52 -2.98 -19.08
CA THR A 100 2.37 -1.93 -20.10
C THR A 100 3.18 -2.28 -21.35
N GLU A 101 2.76 -1.82 -22.54
CA GLU A 101 3.45 -2.15 -23.81
C GLU A 101 4.87 -1.57 -23.90
N GLY A 102 5.16 -0.49 -23.16
CA GLY A 102 6.46 0.18 -23.14
C GLY A 102 7.49 -0.43 -22.19
N GLY A 103 7.21 -1.59 -21.57
CA GLY A 103 8.05 -2.18 -20.54
C GLY A 103 7.99 -1.47 -19.18
N GLY A 104 7.08 -0.50 -19.02
CA GLY A 104 6.74 0.07 -17.72
C GLY A 104 5.78 -0.83 -16.94
N GLU A 105 5.65 -0.59 -15.64
CA GLU A 105 4.70 -1.29 -14.80
C GLU A 105 3.74 -0.29 -14.16
N ALA A 106 2.43 -0.50 -14.34
CA ALA A 106 1.40 0.31 -13.70
C ALA A 106 0.82 -0.45 -12.51
N SER A 107 0.57 0.24 -11.40
CA SER A 107 -0.14 -0.37 -10.27
C SER A 107 -1.65 -0.42 -10.52
N SER A 108 -2.31 -1.45 -9.99
CA SER A 108 -3.78 -1.51 -9.99
C SER A 108 -4.44 -0.27 -9.33
N THR A 109 -3.77 0.34 -8.34
CA THR A 109 -4.22 1.56 -7.68
C THR A 109 -4.15 2.78 -8.62
N ALA A 110 -3.03 2.95 -9.34
CA ALA A 110 -2.89 4.00 -10.35
C ALA A 110 -3.94 3.89 -11.45
N ILE A 111 -4.20 2.66 -11.92
CA ILE A 111 -5.21 2.43 -12.96
C ILE A 111 -6.62 2.80 -12.46
N ARG A 112 -6.97 2.44 -11.22
CA ARG A 112 -8.27 2.85 -10.63
C ARG A 112 -8.39 4.38 -10.54
N ALA A 113 -7.32 5.06 -10.14
CA ALA A 113 -7.30 6.52 -10.07
C ALA A 113 -7.47 7.16 -11.47
N LEU A 114 -6.79 6.62 -12.49
CA LEU A 114 -6.94 7.05 -13.88
C LEU A 114 -8.36 6.83 -14.41
N VAL A 115 -8.94 5.64 -14.18
CA VAL A 115 -10.33 5.33 -14.56
C VAL A 115 -11.29 6.32 -13.90
N LYS A 116 -11.13 6.59 -12.60
CA LYS A 116 -11.95 7.56 -11.87
C LYS A 116 -11.83 8.96 -12.46
N LYS A 117 -10.62 9.40 -12.83
CA LYS A 117 -10.37 10.71 -13.45
C LYS A 117 -10.98 10.83 -14.84
N LEU A 118 -10.84 9.80 -15.67
CA LEU A 118 -11.44 9.76 -17.01
C LEU A 118 -12.96 9.83 -16.95
N ILE A 119 -13.57 9.10 -16.01
CA ILE A 119 -15.03 9.13 -15.80
C ILE A 119 -15.46 10.48 -15.22
N ALA A 120 -14.72 11.05 -14.26
CA ALA A 120 -15.06 12.35 -13.70
C ALA A 120 -14.99 13.50 -14.73
N ALA A 121 -14.17 13.34 -15.78
CA ALA A 121 -14.05 14.29 -16.88
C ALA A 121 -14.98 13.96 -18.07
N GLU A 122 -15.81 12.91 -17.98
CA GLU A 122 -16.65 12.49 -19.08
C GLU A 122 -17.84 13.43 -19.31
N ASN A 123 -18.36 13.43 -20.53
CA ASN A 123 -19.59 14.14 -20.84
C ASN A 123 -20.79 13.34 -20.27
N PRO A 124 -21.59 13.90 -19.35
CA PRO A 124 -22.73 13.19 -18.78
C PRO A 124 -23.78 12.78 -19.82
N ALA A 125 -23.86 13.49 -20.95
CA ALA A 125 -24.77 13.17 -22.05
C ALA A 125 -24.29 11.98 -22.90
N LYS A 126 -23.01 11.61 -22.79
CA LYS A 126 -22.42 10.49 -23.54
C LYS A 126 -21.30 9.85 -22.70
N PRO A 127 -21.67 9.04 -21.69
CA PRO A 127 -20.70 8.40 -20.80
C PRO A 127 -19.76 7.48 -21.57
N LEU A 128 -18.53 7.33 -21.07
CA LEU A 128 -17.53 6.49 -21.66
C LEU A 128 -17.84 5.02 -21.36
N SER A 129 -18.02 4.22 -22.41
CA SER A 129 -18.14 2.78 -22.28
C SER A 129 -16.82 2.15 -21.84
N ASP A 130 -16.87 0.97 -21.22
CA ASP A 130 -15.68 0.23 -20.77
C ASP A 130 -14.69 -0.01 -21.90
N SER A 131 -15.19 -0.28 -23.12
CA SER A 131 -14.37 -0.46 -24.31
C SER A 131 -13.62 0.82 -24.68
N LYS A 132 -14.27 1.99 -24.54
CA LYS A 132 -13.63 3.27 -24.83
C LYS A 132 -12.58 3.61 -23.78
N LEU A 133 -12.88 3.40 -22.49
CA LEU A 133 -11.90 3.54 -21.41
C LEU A 133 -10.68 2.64 -21.61
N THR A 134 -10.90 1.39 -22.01
CA THR A 134 -9.83 0.44 -22.34
C THR A 134 -8.95 0.98 -23.47
N SER A 135 -9.55 1.53 -24.52
CA SER A 135 -8.82 2.10 -25.66
C SER A 135 -7.98 3.31 -25.24
N VAL A 136 -8.55 4.23 -24.45
CA VAL A 136 -7.84 5.42 -23.94
C VAL A 136 -6.66 5.03 -23.03
N LEU A 137 -6.83 4.02 -22.18
CA LEU A 137 -5.74 3.51 -21.35
C LEU A 137 -4.65 2.84 -22.19
N SER A 138 -5.04 2.12 -23.24
CA SER A 138 -4.09 1.52 -24.20
C SER A 138 -3.29 2.57 -24.96
N GLU A 139 -3.93 3.69 -25.36
CA GLU A 139 -3.24 4.85 -25.97
C GLU A 139 -2.21 5.48 -25.02
N GLN A 140 -2.39 5.34 -23.71
CA GLN A 140 -1.43 5.74 -22.67
C GLN A 140 -0.40 4.64 -22.34
N GLY A 141 -0.40 3.54 -23.08
CA GLY A 141 0.49 2.38 -22.91
C GLY A 141 0.02 1.35 -21.88
N ILE A 142 -1.12 1.56 -21.21
CA ILE A 142 -1.62 0.71 -20.13
C ILE A 142 -2.53 -0.39 -20.71
N MET A 143 -2.07 -1.64 -20.66
CA MET A 143 -2.87 -2.77 -21.13
C MET A 143 -3.78 -3.31 -20.03
N VAL A 144 -5.07 -3.03 -20.15
CA VAL A 144 -6.10 -3.59 -19.29
C VAL A 144 -7.20 -4.25 -20.11
N ALA A 145 -7.66 -5.41 -19.65
CA ALA A 145 -8.83 -6.03 -20.25
C ALA A 145 -10.10 -5.25 -19.88
N ARG A 146 -11.08 -5.23 -20.78
CA ARG A 146 -12.40 -4.61 -20.55
C ARG A 146 -13.04 -5.07 -19.23
N ARG A 147 -12.96 -6.37 -18.92
CA ARG A 147 -13.49 -6.94 -17.66
C ARG A 147 -12.82 -6.34 -16.42
N THR A 148 -11.54 -5.99 -16.51
CA THR A 148 -10.79 -5.34 -15.42
C THR A 148 -11.28 -3.91 -15.21
N VAL A 149 -11.54 -3.17 -16.30
CA VAL A 149 -12.13 -1.83 -16.24
C VAL A 149 -13.52 -1.86 -15.61
N ALA A 150 -14.38 -2.80 -16.03
CA ALA A 150 -15.71 -2.99 -15.45
C ALA A 150 -15.63 -3.26 -13.93
N LYS A 151 -14.74 -4.16 -13.50
CA LYS A 151 -14.51 -4.45 -12.07
C LYS A 151 -14.01 -3.21 -11.30
N TYR A 152 -13.19 -2.36 -11.92
CA TYR A 152 -12.76 -1.10 -11.31
C TYR A 152 -13.92 -0.10 -11.18
N ARG A 153 -14.80 0.03 -12.19
CA ARG A 153 -16.01 0.85 -12.08
C ARG A 153 -16.92 0.38 -10.94
N GLU A 154 -17.17 -0.93 -10.84
CA GLU A 154 -17.93 -1.52 -9.74
C GLU A 154 -17.30 -1.18 -8.39
N SER A 155 -15.98 -1.32 -8.25
CA SER A 155 -15.27 -0.97 -7.01
C SER A 155 -15.34 0.52 -6.66
N LEU A 156 -15.55 1.38 -7.66
CA LEU A 156 -15.75 2.82 -7.51
C LEU A 156 -17.24 3.18 -7.35
N SER A 157 -18.14 2.20 -7.31
CA SER A 157 -19.60 2.39 -7.25
C SER A 157 -20.15 3.21 -8.41
N ILE A 158 -19.54 3.08 -9.60
CA ILE A 158 -19.96 3.77 -10.83
C ILE A 158 -20.75 2.77 -11.68
N PRO A 159 -22.02 3.05 -12.05
CA PRO A 159 -22.80 2.18 -12.91
C PRO A 159 -22.11 1.96 -14.26
N PRO A 160 -22.17 0.76 -14.85
CA PRO A 160 -21.69 0.55 -16.22
C PRO A 160 -22.53 1.36 -17.23
N SER A 161 -21.93 1.70 -18.37
CA SER A 161 -22.59 2.31 -19.53
C SER A 161 -22.48 1.42 -20.76
#